data_AF-A0A401QIT1-F1
#
_entry.id   AF-A0A401QIT1-F1
#
_cell.length_a   1.000
_cell.length_b   1.000
_cell.length_c   1.000
_cell.angle_alpha   90.00
_cell.angle_beta   90.00
_cell.angle_gamma   90.00
#
_symmetry.space_group_name_H-M   'P 1'
#
loop_
_entity.id
_entity.type
_entity.pdbx_description
1 polymer ?
#
loop_
_entity_poly.entity_id
_entity_poly.type
_entity_poly.pdbx_seq_one_letter_code
_entity_poly.pdbx_strand_id
1 'polypeptide(L)'
;MDVIELVEKQGSLANLMTAFNDQSTSDYLVVYLRLLTSGYLQRESAFFEHFIEGGRTVKEFCQQVSVGLCIGPKRSVQTAAL
;
A
#
# COMPACT_ATOMS: atom_id res chain seq x y z
N MET A 1 -4.32 -4.76 15.29
CA MET A 1 -4.64 -3.52 16.01
C MET A 1 -5.30 -2.57 15.03
N ASP A 2 -6.46 -1.97 15.36
CA ASP A 2 -7.05 -0.94 14.50
C ASP A 2 -6.32 0.39 14.75
N VAL A 3 -5.61 0.87 13.73
CA VAL A 3 -4.79 2.08 13.82
C VAL A 3 -5.63 3.35 13.76
N ILE A 4 -6.83 3.30 13.17
CA ILE A 4 -7.75 4.45 13.13
C ILE A 4 -8.34 4.66 14.53
N GLU A 5 -8.82 3.60 15.18
CA GLU A 5 -9.31 3.69 16.56
C GLU A 5 -8.23 4.16 17.53
N LEU A 6 -6.98 3.77 17.32
CA LEU A 6 -5.85 4.20 18.16
C LEU A 6 -5.67 5.72 18.12
N VAL A 7 -5.81 6.32 16.94
CA VAL A 7 -5.72 7.77 16.77
C VAL A 7 -6.96 8.47 17.34
N GLU A 8 -8.14 7.90 17.14
CA GLU A 8 -9.40 8.45 17.68
C GLU A 8 -9.40 8.52 19.21
N LYS A 9 -8.83 7.50 19.87
CA LYS A 9 -8.68 7.45 21.34
C LYS A 9 -7.58 8.38 21.89
N GLN A 10 -7.07 9.32 21.09
CA GLN A 10 -5.97 10.23 21.44
C GLN A 10 -4.71 9.46 21.89
N GLY A 11 -4.38 8.37 21.19
CA GLY A 11 -3.13 7.66 21.42
C GLY A 11 -1.91 8.58 21.28
N SER A 12 -0.92 8.40 22.14
CA SER A 12 0.34 9.14 22.02
C SER A 12 1.05 8.80 20.71
N LEU A 13 1.90 9.71 20.22
CA LEU A 13 2.75 9.44 19.05
C LEU A 13 3.59 8.16 19.23
N ALA A 14 4.03 7.88 20.46
CA ALA A 14 4.79 6.66 20.78
C ALA A 14 3.95 5.38 20.58
N ASN A 15 2.67 5.40 20.94
CA ASN A 15 1.78 4.25 20.72
C ASN A 15 1.55 4.03 19.23
N LEU A 16 1.35 5.10 18.47
CA LEU A 16 1.20 5.04 17.01
C LEU A 16 2.47 4.48 16.36
N MET A 17 3.64 5.00 16.75
CA MET A 17 4.93 4.53 16.24
C MET A 17 5.18 3.06 16.61
N THR A 18 4.72 2.61 17.77
CA THR A 18 4.79 1.18 18.15
C THR A 18 3.91 0.34 17.23
N ALA A 19 2.67 0.75 16.96
CA ALA A 19 1.76 0.05 16.05
C ALA A 19 2.29 -0.01 14.61
N PHE A 20 2.88 1.08 14.10
CA PHE A 20 3.50 1.09 12.77
C PHE A 20 4.80 0.28 12.67
N ASN A 21 5.48 0.02 13.79
CA ASN A 21 6.69 -0.80 13.81
C ASN A 21 6.40 -2.28 14.10
N ASP A 22 5.18 -2.62 14.56
CA ASP A 22 4.72 -4.00 14.58
C ASP A 22 4.60 -4.54 13.15
N GLN A 23 5.31 -5.63 12.85
CA GLN A 23 5.40 -6.20 11.50
C GLN A 23 4.01 -6.52 10.94
N SER A 24 3.17 -7.19 11.72
CA SER A 24 1.86 -7.65 11.26
C SER A 24 0.91 -6.49 10.97
N THR A 25 0.88 -5.48 11.85
CA THR A 25 0.05 -4.29 11.71
C THR A 25 0.51 -3.45 10.53
N SER A 26 1.82 -3.25 10.39
CA SER A 26 2.42 -2.53 9.27
C SER A 26 2.14 -3.21 7.93
N ASP A 27 2.35 -4.53 7.84
CA ASP A 27 2.14 -5.28 6.60
C ASP A 27 0.67 -5.24 6.20
N TYR A 28 -0.25 -5.41 7.15
CA TYR A 28 -1.68 -5.33 6.91
C TYR A 28 -2.10 -3.95 6.39
N LEU A 29 -1.61 -2.87 7.02
CA LEU A 29 -1.89 -1.51 6.56
C LEU A 29 -1.39 -1.27 5.14
N VAL A 30 -0.16 -1.68 4.83
CA VAL A 30 0.42 -1.51 3.48
C VAL A 30 -0.37 -2.31 2.44
N VAL A 31 -0.78 -3.55 2.76
CA VAL A 31 -1.66 -4.34 1.88
C VAL A 31 -2.97 -3.62 1.63
N TYR A 32 -3.64 -3.16 2.69
CA TYR A 32 -4.93 -2.49 2.57
C TYR A 32 -4.84 -1.20 1.73
N LEU A 33 -3.81 -0.38 1.96
CA LEU A 33 -3.56 0.83 1.18
C LEU A 33 -3.30 0.51 -0.30
N ARG A 34 -2.56 -0.57 -0.61
CA ARG A 34 -2.34 -1.01 -2.01
C ARG A 34 -3.64 -1.46 -2.67
N LEU A 35 -4.50 -2.17 -1.94
CA LEU A 35 -5.81 -2.59 -2.45
C LEU A 35 -6.71 -1.39 -2.74
N LEU A 36 -6.74 -0.39 -1.84
CA LEU A 36 -7.49 0.85 -2.07
C LEU A 36 -6.99 1.61 -3.30
N THR A 37 -5.67 1.78 -3.43
CA THR A 37 -5.06 2.43 -4.60
C THR A 37 -5.38 1.65 -5.88
N SER A 38 -5.23 0.31 -5.85
CA SER A 38 -5.57 -0.58 -6.97
C SER A 38 -7.04 -0.47 -7.39
N GLY A 39 -7.95 -0.37 -6.41
CA GLY A 39 -9.37 -0.18 -6.66
C GLY A 39 -9.68 1.19 -7.30
N TYR A 40 -9.06 2.25 -6.81
CA TYR A 40 -9.24 3.59 -7.37
C TYR A 40 -8.68 3.71 -8.79
N LEU A 41 -7.49 3.17 -9.04
CA LEU A 41 -6.88 3.12 -10.38
C LEU A 41 -7.80 2.40 -11.37
N GLN A 42 -8.35 1.24 -10.98
CA GLN A 42 -9.26 0.49 -11.84
C GLN A 42 -10.58 1.24 -12.09
N ARG A 43 -11.11 1.94 -11.07
CA ARG A 43 -12.35 2.71 -11.20
C ARG A 43 -12.20 3.87 -12.19
N GLU A 44 -11.10 4.63 -12.08
CA GLU A 44 -10.80 5.76 -12.97
C GLU A 44 -9.87 5.33 -14.13
N SER A 45 -10.01 4.09 -14.60
CA SER A 45 -9.06 3.47 -15.54
C SER A 45 -8.88 4.25 -16.83
N ALA A 46 -9.94 4.83 -17.40
CA ALA A 46 -9.85 5.66 -18.60
C ALA A 46 -8.96 6.89 -18.42
N PHE A 47 -8.90 7.45 -17.22
CA PHE A 47 -7.98 8.54 -16.90
C PHE A 47 -6.54 8.03 -16.75
N PHE A 48 -6.37 6.90 -16.05
CA PHE A 48 -5.04 6.38 -15.71
C PHE A 48 -4.36 5.58 -16.83
N GLU A 49 -5.08 5.08 -17.82
CA GLU A 49 -4.55 4.28 -18.92
C GLU A 49 -3.41 4.99 -19.67
N HIS A 50 -3.51 6.32 -19.81
CA HIS A 50 -2.49 7.14 -20.46
C HIS A 50 -1.18 7.26 -19.68
N PHE A 51 -1.16 6.88 -18.41
CA PHE A 51 0.02 6.90 -17.55
C PHE A 51 0.69 5.51 -17.43
N ILE A 52 0.09 4.47 -18.01
CA ILE A 52 0.63 3.11 -17.94
C ILE A 52 1.50 2.83 -19.17
N GLU A 53 2.80 2.69 -18.92
CA GLU A 53 3.77 2.34 -19.96
C GLU A 53 3.79 0.84 -20.29
N GLY A 54 4.21 0.53 -21.52
CA GLY A 54 4.43 -0.84 -22.01
C GLY A 54 3.18 -1.53 -22.57
N GLY A 55 2.15 -0.76 -22.97
CA GLY A 55 0.94 -1.30 -23.60
C GLY A 55 0.08 -2.16 -22.68
N ARG A 56 0.29 -2.06 -21.36
CA ARG A 56 -0.50 -2.77 -20.35
C ARG A 56 -1.77 -2.00 -20.03
N THR A 57 -2.84 -2.73 -19.77
CA THR A 57 -4.06 -2.16 -19.19
C THR A 57 -3.84 -1.81 -17.72
N VAL A 58 -4.66 -0.90 -17.19
CA VAL A 58 -4.68 -0.55 -15.76
C VAL A 58 -4.89 -1.78 -14.87
N LYS A 59 -5.68 -2.75 -15.34
CA LYS A 59 -5.93 -4.01 -14.62
C LYS A 59 -4.68 -4.87 -14.49
N GLU A 60 -3.93 -5.04 -15.59
CA GLU A 60 -2.67 -5.80 -15.59
C GLU A 60 -1.61 -5.12 -14.71
N PHE A 61 -1.54 -3.79 -14.75
CA PHE A 61 -0.69 -3.01 -13.86
C PHE A 61 -1.04 -3.25 -12.39
N CYS A 62 -2.32 -3.16 -12.03
CA CYS A 62 -2.79 -3.36 -10.66
C CYS A 62 -2.54 -4.79 -10.12
N GLN A 63 -2.60 -5.82 -10.96
CA GLN A 63 -2.30 -7.20 -10.56
C GLN A 63 -0.84 -7.39 -10.17
N GLN A 64 0.10 -6.79 -10.89
CA GLN A 64 1.53 -6.88 -10.57
C GLN A 64 1.86 -6.19 -9.24
N VAL A 65 1.30 -5.00 -9.00
CA VAL A 65 1.54 -4.21 -7.78
C VAL A 65 0.89 -4.84 -6.55
N SER A 66 -0.26 -5.50 -6.72
CA SER A 66 -1.00 -6.15 -5.63
C SER A 66 -0.37 -7.49 -5.22
N VAL A 67 0.20 -8.24 -6.17
CA VAL A 67 0.89 -9.52 -5.92
C VAL A 67 2.32 -9.33 -5.42
N GLY A 68 2.94 -8.17 -5.68
CA GLY A 68 4.27 -7.79 -5.20
C GLY A 68 4.38 -7.48 -3.71
N LEU A 69 3.60 -8.13 -2.85
CA LEU A 69 3.86 -8.10 -1.42
C LEU A 69 5.16 -8.88 -1.20
N CYS A 70 6.22 -8.14 -0.89
CA CYS A 70 7.53 -8.67 -0.56
C CYS A 70 7.41 -9.72 0.55
N ILE A 71 7.35 -11.01 0.19
CA ILE A 71 7.59 -12.13 1.10
C ILE A 71 9.11 -12.25 1.30
N GLY A 72 9.73 -11.19 1.81
CA GLY A 72 11.14 -11.10 2.10
C GLY A 72 11.36 -10.21 3.32
N PRO A 73 12.35 -10.53 4.18
CA PRO A 73 12.62 -9.76 5.40
C PRO A 73 12.89 -8.32 5.01
N LYS A 74 12.18 -7.36 5.65
CA LYS A 74 12.17 -5.92 5.37
C LYS A 74 13.38 -5.48 4.53
N ARG A 75 13.24 -5.44 3.19
CA ARG A 75 14.18 -4.68 2.39
C ARG A 75 13.84 -3.23 2.63
N SER A 76 14.81 -2.56 3.25
CA SER A 76 15.03 -1.14 3.32
C SER A 76 14.30 -0.37 2.21
N VAL A 77 13.64 0.71 2.61
CA VAL A 77 13.12 1.77 1.75
C VAL A 77 14.24 2.29 0.85
N GLN A 78 14.47 1.63 -0.27
CA GLN A 78 15.37 2.00 -1.35
C GLN A 78 14.99 1.10 -2.52
N THR A 79 14.94 1.66 -3.73
CA THR A 79 14.56 0.99 -4.99
C THR A 79 13.05 0.99 -5.32
N ALA A 80 12.50 2.19 -5.51
CA ALA A 80 11.46 2.44 -6.51
C ALA A 80 11.61 3.88 -7.03
N ALA A 81 12.80 4.19 -7.53
CA ALA A 81 13.10 5.35 -8.35
C ALA A 81 14.21 4.92 -9.30
N LEU A 82 13.81 4.36 -10.45
CA LEU A 82 14.48 4.30 -11.74
C LEU A 82 13.49 3.70 -12.74
#